data_AF-A0AAD4IVV7-F1
#
_entry.id   AF-A0AAD4IVV7-F1
#
_cell.length_a   1.000
_cell.length_b   1.000
_cell.length_c   1.000
_cell.angle_alpha   90.00
_cell.angle_beta   90.00
_cell.angle_gamma   90.00
#
_symmetry.space_group_name_H-M   'P 1'
#
loop_
_entity.id
_entity.type
_entity.pdbx_description
1 polymer ?
#
loop_
_entity_poly.entity_id
_entity_poly.type
_entity_poly.pdbx_seq_one_letter_code
_entity_poly.pdbx_strand_id
1 'polypeptide(L)'
;MELPCSSEVTWQNMMLPPASRTFQDREDLVNYVRDFGASQGYIVTIRKSKKDRSVVLGCDRGGTYRNRRNVEEMKRKRKASSRLINCPFQALGKKDDDVWVLTVKNGEHNHEPLKDISEHRYSRRLTEEDVKQIKQMSEAGAKPRQMLEALKQSNPDFHSTPRHLYNVKAKIRQGFSEKSFKYWRPNLSTGGDIVRSTSAVPLKVTNYIGGKFMESQAHEVIDVINPATQEAGSQVPMTTYEEFKAAVDAAKQAFPTWKTTPVSTRQRVMFKLQELIRRDIDKLSKNLMKEQGKTLNSAKADVLYGLELVERACGMETLLTGKYVPNTANGIDTLCTREPIGVCAGICLSNFPTMIPLWMFPIAVTCGNTFILKPSEKNPGVSMMVAALAAEAGLPDGVLNIVHGNHEIANNICDNEDIKAVSLVSSNNAAMDLHARAAASGKRIQ
;
A
#
# COMPACT_ATOMS: atom_id res chain seq x y z
N MET A 1 -41.80 16.19 -35.16
CA MET A 1 -40.39 16.62 -35.16
C MET A 1 -39.61 15.49 -34.50
N GLU A 2 -39.13 14.59 -35.36
CA GLU A 2 -38.64 13.25 -35.03
C GLU A 2 -37.22 13.31 -34.44
N LEU A 3 -36.99 12.48 -33.43
CA LEU A 3 -35.68 12.25 -32.83
C LEU A 3 -34.83 11.41 -33.80
N PRO A 4 -33.58 11.79 -34.14
CA PRO A 4 -32.80 11.04 -35.12
C PRO A 4 -32.30 9.71 -34.54
N CYS A 5 -32.82 8.66 -35.16
CA CYS A 5 -32.22 7.39 -35.56
C CYS A 5 -30.83 7.05 -35.01
N SER A 6 -30.78 5.97 -34.24
CA SER A 6 -29.59 5.20 -33.89
C SER A 6 -28.86 4.72 -35.15
N SER A 7 -27.61 5.19 -35.34
CA SER A 7 -26.72 4.66 -36.37
C SER A 7 -26.38 3.19 -36.09
N GLU A 8 -26.94 2.29 -36.88
CA GLU A 8 -26.50 0.91 -37.02
C GLU A 8 -25.03 0.90 -37.49
N VAL A 9 -24.13 0.41 -36.64
CA VAL A 9 -22.75 0.12 -37.03
C VAL A 9 -22.73 -1.30 -37.59
N THR A 10 -22.49 -1.42 -38.89
CA THR A 10 -22.36 -2.67 -39.64
C THR A 10 -21.10 -3.43 -39.21
N TRP A 11 -21.28 -4.64 -38.67
CA TRP A 11 -20.24 -5.51 -38.09
C TRP A 11 -19.47 -6.31 -39.14
N GLN A 12 -18.82 -5.66 -40.10
CA GLN A 12 -18.27 -6.35 -41.27
C GLN A 12 -16.77 -6.69 -41.24
N ASN A 13 -16.06 -6.55 -40.13
CA ASN A 13 -14.64 -6.94 -40.03
C ASN A 13 -14.33 -7.63 -38.69
N MET A 14 -14.85 -8.85 -38.51
CA MET A 14 -14.43 -9.72 -37.41
C MET A 14 -13.57 -10.86 -37.95
N MET A 15 -12.45 -11.11 -37.27
CA MET A 15 -11.50 -12.20 -37.55
C MET A 15 -12.23 -13.50 -37.90
N LEU A 16 -11.92 -14.09 -39.07
CA LEU A 16 -12.35 -15.45 -39.37
C LEU A 16 -11.60 -16.39 -38.42
N PRO A 17 -12.27 -17.32 -37.71
CA PRO A 17 -11.59 -18.21 -36.78
C PRO A 17 -10.56 -19.09 -37.50
N PRO A 18 -9.41 -19.41 -36.87
CA PRO A 18 -8.44 -20.33 -37.48
C PRO A 18 -9.09 -21.69 -37.70
N ALA A 19 -8.80 -22.33 -38.84
CA ALA A 19 -9.30 -23.66 -39.13
C ALA A 19 -8.82 -24.65 -38.05
N SER A 20 -9.76 -25.46 -37.55
CA SER A 20 -9.47 -26.55 -36.62
C SER A 20 -8.58 -27.58 -37.32
N ARG A 21 -7.38 -27.82 -36.78
CA ARG A 21 -6.42 -28.80 -37.30
C ARG A 21 -5.70 -29.50 -36.15
N THR A 22 -5.04 -30.60 -36.48
CA THR A 22 -4.22 -31.39 -35.56
C THR A 22 -2.74 -31.02 -35.66
N PHE A 23 -2.02 -31.20 -34.56
CA PHE A 23 -0.59 -30.87 -34.43
C PHE A 23 0.13 -31.97 -33.66
N GLN A 24 1.39 -32.23 -34.00
CA GLN A 24 2.22 -33.17 -33.25
C GLN A 24 2.65 -32.54 -31.92
N ASP A 25 3.07 -31.27 -31.95
CA ASP A 25 3.55 -30.56 -30.78
C ASP A 25 2.61 -29.46 -30.29
N ARG A 26 2.62 -29.27 -28.98
CA ARG A 26 1.89 -28.19 -28.31
C ARG A 26 2.34 -26.82 -28.80
N GLU A 27 3.64 -26.65 -29.04
CA GLU A 27 4.23 -25.37 -29.41
C GLU A 27 3.79 -24.97 -30.82
N ASP A 28 3.72 -25.91 -31.76
CA ASP A 28 3.23 -25.69 -33.12
C ASP A 28 1.76 -25.25 -33.14
N LEU A 29 0.92 -25.86 -32.31
CA LEU A 29 -0.47 -25.43 -32.15
C LEU A 29 -0.54 -23.99 -31.66
N VAL A 30 0.25 -23.64 -30.64
CA VAL A 30 0.27 -22.29 -30.08
C VAL A 30 0.79 -21.27 -31.08
N ASN A 31 1.85 -21.60 -31.83
CA ASN A 31 2.45 -20.72 -32.83
C ASN A 31 1.49 -20.48 -33.99
N TYR A 32 0.85 -21.52 -34.54
CA TYR A 32 -0.15 -21.36 -35.59
C TYR A 32 -1.27 -20.37 -35.23
N VAL A 33 -1.83 -20.48 -34.02
CA VAL A 33 -2.91 -19.59 -33.59
C VAL A 33 -2.39 -18.16 -33.37
N ARG A 34 -1.14 -18.00 -32.94
CA ARG A 34 -0.51 -16.68 -32.80
C ARG A 34 -0.23 -16.03 -34.13
N ASP A 35 0.36 -16.76 -35.07
CA ASP A 35 0.73 -16.25 -36.39
C ASP A 35 -0.53 -15.87 -37.17
N PHE A 36 -1.56 -16.71 -37.09
CA PHE A 36 -2.86 -16.43 -37.68
C PHE A 36 -3.51 -15.18 -37.06
N GLY A 37 -3.47 -15.04 -35.73
CA GLY A 37 -3.92 -13.81 -35.07
C GLY A 37 -3.13 -12.58 -35.51
N ALA A 38 -1.81 -12.68 -35.55
CA ALA A 38 -0.91 -11.58 -35.91
C ALA A 38 -1.14 -11.11 -37.36
N SER A 39 -1.38 -12.05 -38.29
CA SER A 39 -1.72 -11.74 -39.69
C SER A 39 -3.00 -10.92 -39.84
N GLN A 40 -3.90 -10.98 -38.85
CA GLN A 40 -5.15 -10.23 -38.80
C GLN A 40 -5.11 -9.06 -37.81
N GLY A 41 -3.94 -8.71 -37.26
CA GLY A 41 -3.78 -7.58 -36.32
C GLY A 41 -4.31 -7.86 -34.92
N TYR A 42 -4.35 -9.13 -34.51
CA TYR A 42 -4.74 -9.57 -33.17
C TYR A 42 -3.58 -10.32 -32.47
N ILE A 43 -3.46 -10.19 -31.15
CA ILE A 43 -2.47 -10.98 -30.41
C ILE A 43 -3.16 -12.02 -29.53
N VAL A 44 -2.76 -13.29 -29.71
CA VAL A 44 -3.27 -14.43 -28.93
C VAL A 44 -2.28 -14.84 -27.85
N THR A 45 -2.79 -15.04 -26.63
CA THR A 45 -1.98 -15.38 -25.45
C THR A 45 -2.52 -16.63 -24.75
N ILE A 46 -1.62 -17.34 -24.05
CA ILE A 46 -2.01 -18.49 -23.23
C ILE A 46 -2.72 -17.99 -21.96
N ARG A 47 -3.98 -18.38 -21.80
CA ARG A 47 -4.83 -18.03 -20.66
C ARG A 47 -4.72 -19.02 -19.52
N LYS A 48 -4.79 -20.31 -19.84
CA LYS A 48 -4.63 -21.43 -18.90
C LYS A 48 -3.91 -22.55 -19.63
N SER A 49 -3.02 -23.27 -18.95
CA SER A 49 -2.34 -24.43 -19.51
C SER A 49 -2.21 -25.50 -18.45
N LYS A 50 -2.48 -26.74 -18.81
CA LYS A 50 -2.09 -27.92 -18.04
C LYS A 50 -1.04 -28.66 -18.87
N LYS A 51 0.14 -28.88 -18.27
CA LYS A 51 1.26 -29.54 -18.95
C LYS A 51 0.78 -30.89 -19.50
N ASP A 52 1.08 -31.15 -20.76
CA ASP A 52 0.80 -32.38 -21.50
C ASP A 52 -0.68 -32.81 -21.58
N ARG A 53 -1.63 -31.89 -21.34
CA ARG A 53 -3.07 -32.20 -21.39
C ARG A 53 -3.92 -31.19 -22.14
N SER A 54 -3.75 -29.89 -21.88
CA SER A 54 -4.53 -28.86 -22.57
C SER A 54 -3.93 -27.45 -22.48
N VAL A 55 -4.25 -26.61 -23.47
CA VAL A 55 -3.90 -25.19 -23.52
C VAL A 55 -5.12 -24.38 -23.96
N VAL A 56 -5.45 -23.35 -23.19
CA VAL A 56 -6.51 -22.39 -23.51
C VAL A 56 -5.86 -21.11 -23.99
N LEU A 57 -6.19 -20.70 -25.21
CA LEU A 57 -5.71 -19.51 -25.90
C LEU A 57 -6.82 -18.45 -25.92
N GLY A 58 -6.44 -17.18 -25.83
CA GLY A 58 -7.38 -16.06 -25.93
C GLY A 58 -6.70 -14.74 -26.26
N CYS A 59 -7.45 -13.77 -26.79
CA CYS A 59 -6.97 -12.45 -27.19
C CYS A 59 -6.26 -11.75 -26.02
N ASP A 60 -5.18 -11.00 -26.23
CA ASP A 60 -4.45 -10.28 -25.19
C ASP A 60 -5.29 -9.23 -24.44
N ARG A 61 -6.32 -8.68 -25.11
CA ARG A 61 -7.34 -7.77 -24.55
C ARG A 61 -8.50 -8.48 -23.86
N GLY A 62 -8.47 -9.82 -23.79
CA GLY A 62 -9.46 -10.64 -23.08
C GLY A 62 -9.40 -10.53 -21.55
N GLY A 63 -10.54 -10.71 -20.90
CA GLY A 63 -10.73 -10.63 -19.45
C GLY A 63 -11.11 -9.24 -18.93
N THR A 64 -11.50 -9.19 -17.67
CA THR A 64 -11.90 -7.95 -16.99
C THR A 64 -10.84 -7.53 -15.98
N TYR A 65 -10.68 -6.21 -15.79
CA TYR A 65 -9.94 -5.73 -14.63
C TYR A 65 -10.76 -6.04 -13.38
N ARG A 66 -10.13 -6.66 -12.37
CA ARG A 66 -10.78 -6.82 -11.07
C ARG A 66 -11.23 -5.45 -10.56
N ASN A 67 -12.54 -5.23 -10.47
CA ASN A 67 -13.11 -3.98 -9.99
C ASN A 67 -13.02 -3.92 -8.46
N ARG A 68 -11.79 -3.83 -7.93
CA ARG A 68 -11.51 -3.80 -6.48
C ARG A 68 -12.06 -2.56 -5.76
N ARG A 69 -12.72 -1.65 -6.48
CA ARG A 69 -13.20 -0.34 -5.98
C ARG A 69 -14.66 -0.02 -6.32
N ASN A 70 -15.43 -0.94 -6.95
CA ASN A 70 -16.79 -0.67 -7.44
C ASN A 70 -16.92 0.67 -8.21
N VAL A 71 -15.91 1.02 -9.01
CA VAL A 71 -15.98 2.22 -9.85
C VAL A 71 -16.73 1.85 -11.12
N GLU A 72 -17.80 2.58 -11.44
CA GLU A 72 -18.53 2.41 -12.71
C GLU A 72 -17.58 2.53 -13.90
N GLU A 73 -17.66 1.55 -14.80
CA GLU A 73 -16.68 1.39 -15.86
C GLU A 73 -16.66 2.57 -16.86
N MET A 74 -17.80 3.28 -16.99
CA MET A 74 -17.97 4.48 -17.82
C MET A 74 -17.18 5.71 -17.32
N LYS A 75 -16.86 5.79 -16.02
CA LYS A 75 -16.11 6.92 -15.45
C LYS A 75 -14.61 6.85 -15.71
N ARG A 76 -14.08 5.72 -16.20
CA ARG A 76 -12.68 5.59 -16.64
C ARG A 76 -12.49 6.22 -18.03
N LYS A 77 -12.38 7.55 -18.09
CA LYS A 77 -12.09 8.29 -19.32
C LYS A 77 -10.70 7.94 -19.88
N ARG A 78 -10.67 7.13 -20.95
CA ARG A 78 -9.82 7.15 -22.17
C ARG A 78 -9.75 5.74 -22.80
N LYS A 79 -10.03 5.63 -24.11
CA LYS A 79 -9.85 4.41 -24.91
C LYS A 79 -8.35 4.22 -25.16
N ALA A 80 -7.68 3.42 -24.34
CA ALA A 80 -6.29 3.00 -24.60
C ALA A 80 -6.28 1.62 -25.25
N SER A 81 -5.53 1.45 -26.35
CA SER A 81 -5.35 0.18 -27.08
C SER A 81 -4.83 -0.96 -26.18
N SER A 82 -4.10 -0.64 -25.11
CA SER A 82 -3.59 -1.59 -24.13
C SER A 82 -4.61 -2.05 -23.06
N ARG A 83 -5.87 -1.62 -23.13
CA ARG A 83 -6.90 -1.91 -22.11
C ARG A 83 -7.55 -3.29 -22.34
N LEU A 84 -7.76 -4.04 -21.26
CA LEU A 84 -8.63 -5.23 -21.25
C LEU A 84 -10.09 -4.80 -21.43
N ILE A 85 -10.77 -5.40 -22.39
CA ILE A 85 -12.16 -5.08 -22.78
C ILE A 85 -13.04 -6.32 -22.79
N ASN A 86 -12.64 -7.36 -22.05
CA ASN A 86 -13.33 -8.62 -21.98
C ASN A 86 -13.60 -9.27 -23.35
N CYS A 87 -12.62 -9.20 -24.26
CA CYS A 87 -12.70 -9.85 -25.57
C CYS A 87 -13.05 -11.34 -25.43
N PRO A 88 -14.08 -11.85 -26.15
CA PRO A 88 -14.61 -13.19 -25.94
C PRO A 88 -13.84 -14.29 -26.68
N PHE A 89 -12.91 -13.95 -27.58
CA PHE A 89 -12.12 -14.92 -28.35
C PHE A 89 -11.46 -15.97 -27.46
N GLN A 90 -11.72 -17.24 -27.78
CA GLN A 90 -11.18 -18.37 -27.06
C GLN A 90 -10.97 -19.58 -27.98
N ALA A 91 -9.79 -20.16 -27.93
CA ALA A 91 -9.47 -21.44 -28.57
C ALA A 91 -8.89 -22.42 -27.55
N LEU A 92 -9.18 -23.70 -27.72
CA LEU A 92 -8.74 -24.79 -26.85
C LEU A 92 -7.89 -25.77 -27.67
N GLY A 93 -6.65 -25.97 -27.27
CA GLY A 93 -5.85 -27.13 -27.66
C GLY A 93 -5.99 -28.22 -26.62
N LYS A 94 -6.42 -29.42 -27.00
CA LYS A 94 -6.49 -30.60 -26.12
C LYS A 94 -5.66 -31.72 -26.73
N LYS A 95 -4.87 -32.41 -25.90
CA LYS A 95 -4.13 -33.61 -26.32
C LYS A 95 -5.09 -34.81 -26.32
N ASP A 96 -5.19 -35.51 -27.44
CA ASP A 96 -6.02 -36.69 -27.67
C ASP A 96 -5.18 -37.69 -28.47
N ASP A 97 -5.00 -38.91 -27.95
CA ASP A 97 -4.18 -39.98 -28.57
C ASP A 97 -2.82 -39.51 -29.13
N ASP A 98 -2.05 -38.83 -28.29
CA ASP A 98 -0.75 -38.24 -28.61
C ASP A 98 -0.71 -37.12 -29.68
N VAL A 99 -1.87 -36.66 -30.14
CA VAL A 99 -2.02 -35.56 -31.09
C VAL A 99 -2.74 -34.38 -30.42
N TRP A 100 -2.32 -33.15 -30.74
CA TRP A 100 -2.95 -31.93 -30.25
C TRP A 100 -4.05 -31.48 -31.20
N VAL A 101 -5.29 -31.46 -30.72
CA VAL A 101 -6.46 -31.01 -31.49
C VAL A 101 -6.81 -29.58 -31.10
N LEU A 102 -6.88 -28.68 -32.08
CA LEU A 102 -7.36 -27.31 -31.91
C LEU A 102 -8.88 -27.23 -32.10
N THR A 103 -9.58 -26.66 -31.13
CA THR A 103 -11.01 -26.34 -31.20
C THR A 103 -11.24 -24.87 -30.89
N VAL A 104 -11.80 -24.11 -31.82
CA VAL A 104 -12.21 -22.73 -31.57
C VAL A 104 -13.53 -22.73 -30.80
N LYS A 105 -13.53 -22.22 -29.57
CA LYS A 105 -14.74 -22.11 -28.74
C LYS A 105 -15.53 -20.85 -29.06
N ASN A 106 -14.83 -19.76 -29.29
CA ASN A 106 -15.41 -18.50 -29.75
C ASN A 106 -14.39 -17.80 -30.66
N GLY A 107 -14.78 -17.57 -31.92
CA GLY A 107 -13.96 -16.90 -32.94
C GLY A 107 -14.11 -15.38 -32.97
N GLU A 108 -15.05 -14.82 -32.20
CA GLU A 108 -15.43 -13.43 -32.30
C GLU A 108 -14.56 -12.50 -31.45
N HIS A 109 -14.40 -11.26 -31.94
CA HIS A 109 -13.70 -10.19 -31.25
C HIS A 109 -14.59 -8.96 -31.12
N ASN A 110 -14.74 -8.43 -29.90
CA ASN A 110 -15.50 -7.20 -29.65
C ASN A 110 -14.67 -5.92 -29.89
N HIS A 111 -13.65 -5.99 -30.75
CA HIS A 111 -12.80 -4.86 -31.10
C HIS A 111 -12.15 -5.02 -32.47
N GLU A 112 -11.89 -3.87 -33.09
CA GLU A 112 -11.10 -3.77 -34.32
C GLU A 112 -9.66 -4.24 -34.10
N PRO A 113 -9.01 -4.77 -35.16
CA PRO A 113 -7.59 -5.11 -35.12
C PRO A 113 -6.75 -3.83 -34.98
N LEU A 114 -5.61 -3.93 -34.28
CA LEU A 114 -4.70 -2.79 -34.14
C LEU A 114 -3.74 -2.76 -35.33
N LYS A 115 -3.56 -1.58 -35.94
CA LYS A 115 -2.64 -1.38 -37.07
C LYS A 115 -1.17 -1.48 -36.66
N ASP A 116 -0.85 -1.13 -35.41
CA ASP A 116 0.49 -1.20 -34.84
C ASP A 116 0.56 -2.26 -33.73
N ILE A 117 1.38 -3.29 -33.95
CA ILE A 117 1.59 -4.41 -33.04
C ILE A 117 2.26 -3.94 -31.72
N SER A 118 2.99 -2.82 -31.74
CA SER A 118 3.64 -2.22 -30.57
C SER A 118 2.64 -1.67 -29.53
N GLU A 119 1.41 -1.40 -29.97
CA GLU A 119 0.34 -0.91 -29.09
C GLU A 119 -0.26 -2.00 -28.22
N HIS A 120 -0.11 -3.26 -28.62
CA HIS A 120 -0.58 -4.37 -27.83
C HIS A 120 0.17 -4.48 -26.50
N ARG A 121 -0.50 -5.09 -25.52
CA ARG A 121 0.11 -5.27 -24.20
C ARG A 121 1.19 -6.35 -24.22
N TYR A 122 1.07 -7.31 -25.12
CA TYR A 122 1.96 -8.46 -25.20
C TYR A 122 3.35 -8.10 -25.74
N SER A 123 3.44 -7.18 -26.70
CA SER A 123 4.69 -6.70 -27.31
C SER A 123 5.61 -5.94 -26.33
N ARG A 124 5.10 -5.60 -25.14
CA ARG A 124 5.87 -4.92 -24.07
C ARG A 124 6.43 -5.89 -23.02
N ARG A 125 6.33 -7.21 -23.24
CA ARG A 125 6.91 -8.21 -22.34
C ARG A 125 8.42 -8.30 -22.55
N LEU A 126 9.12 -8.53 -21.45
CA LEU A 126 10.57 -8.76 -21.46
C LEU A 126 10.84 -10.25 -21.65
N THR A 127 11.82 -10.57 -22.47
CA THR A 127 12.37 -11.91 -22.64
C THR A 127 13.31 -12.26 -21.47
N GLU A 128 13.73 -13.51 -21.36
CA GLU A 128 14.70 -13.93 -20.34
C GLU A 128 16.07 -13.28 -20.57
N GLU A 129 16.45 -13.05 -21.82
CA GLU A 129 17.68 -12.37 -22.20
C GLU A 129 17.65 -10.89 -21.83
N ASP A 130 16.53 -10.19 -22.09
CA ASP A 130 16.35 -8.80 -21.68
C ASP A 130 16.51 -8.65 -20.16
N VAL A 131 15.94 -9.57 -19.39
CA VAL A 131 16.01 -9.54 -17.91
C VAL A 131 17.42 -9.79 -17.40
N LYS A 132 18.17 -10.70 -18.04
CA LYS A 132 19.59 -10.92 -17.74
C LYS A 132 20.43 -9.68 -18.01
N GLN A 133 20.21 -9.03 -19.16
CA GLN A 133 20.92 -7.81 -19.51
C GLN A 133 20.57 -6.66 -18.56
N ILE A 134 19.29 -6.52 -18.15
CA ILE A 134 18.84 -5.56 -17.12
C ILE A 134 19.54 -5.82 -15.78
N LYS A 135 19.71 -7.08 -15.39
CA LYS A 135 20.39 -7.46 -14.15
C LYS A 135 21.87 -7.07 -14.18
N GLN A 136 22.59 -7.43 -15.24
CA GLN A 136 23.99 -7.05 -15.44
C GLN A 136 24.19 -5.53 -15.43
N MET A 137 23.38 -4.80 -16.20
CA MET A 137 23.41 -3.33 -16.21
C MET A 137 23.02 -2.72 -14.85
N SER A 138 22.18 -3.41 -14.06
CA SER A 138 21.77 -2.95 -12.74
C SER A 138 22.88 -3.12 -11.70
N GLU A 139 23.62 -4.22 -11.77
CA GLU A 139 24.83 -4.48 -10.96
C GLU A 139 25.95 -3.49 -11.30
N ALA A 140 26.08 -3.12 -12.58
CA ALA A 140 26.99 -2.06 -13.05
C ALA A 140 26.52 -0.62 -12.73
N GLY A 141 25.42 -0.45 -11.97
CA GLY A 141 24.95 0.86 -11.52
C GLY A 141 24.22 1.71 -12.59
N ALA A 142 23.91 1.16 -13.77
CA ALA A 142 23.29 1.92 -14.84
C ALA A 142 21.88 2.44 -14.46
N LYS A 143 21.55 3.63 -14.97
CA LYS A 143 20.23 4.26 -14.79
C LYS A 143 19.22 3.64 -15.77
N PRO A 144 17.91 3.55 -15.42
CA PRO A 144 16.89 2.94 -16.29
C PRO A 144 16.75 3.55 -17.69
N ARG A 145 17.12 4.82 -17.89
CA ARG A 145 17.14 5.42 -19.24
C ARG A 145 18.26 4.83 -20.11
N GLN A 146 19.45 4.64 -19.55
CA GLN A 146 20.60 4.03 -20.24
C GLN A 146 20.32 2.56 -20.56
N MET A 147 19.68 1.83 -19.63
CA MET A 147 19.24 0.45 -19.86
C MET A 147 18.24 0.35 -21.02
N LEU A 148 17.30 1.30 -21.11
CA LEU A 148 16.31 1.31 -22.19
C LEU A 148 16.97 1.54 -23.56
N GLU A 149 17.96 2.42 -23.61
CA GLU A 149 18.70 2.75 -24.83
C GLU A 149 19.55 1.56 -25.30
N ALA A 150 20.28 0.91 -24.37
CA ALA A 150 21.04 -0.30 -24.65
C ALA A 150 20.15 -1.46 -25.12
N LEU A 151 18.98 -1.67 -24.50
CA LEU A 151 18.03 -2.72 -24.89
C LEU A 151 17.42 -2.47 -26.27
N LYS A 152 17.20 -1.20 -26.64
CA LYS A 152 16.72 -0.84 -27.99
C LYS A 152 17.80 -1.01 -29.05
N GLN A 153 19.07 -0.83 -28.70
CA GLN A 153 20.19 -1.08 -29.60
C GLN A 153 20.38 -2.58 -29.86
N SER A 154 20.18 -3.44 -28.86
CA SER A 154 20.26 -4.89 -29.02
C SER A 154 19.00 -5.52 -29.62
N ASN A 155 17.84 -4.90 -29.44
CA ASN A 155 16.57 -5.36 -29.98
C ASN A 155 15.72 -4.16 -30.49
N PRO A 156 15.71 -3.89 -31.81
CA PRO A 156 14.94 -2.80 -32.40
C PRO A 156 13.42 -2.87 -32.14
N ASP A 157 12.88 -4.07 -31.94
CA ASP A 157 11.46 -4.33 -31.65
C ASP A 157 11.13 -4.21 -30.14
N PHE A 158 12.04 -3.63 -29.34
CA PHE A 158 11.87 -3.47 -27.91
C PHE A 158 10.94 -2.30 -27.55
N HIS A 159 9.67 -2.60 -27.28
CA HIS A 159 8.62 -1.60 -27.02
C HIS A 159 8.35 -1.31 -25.52
N SER A 160 9.31 -1.59 -24.62
CA SER A 160 9.13 -1.37 -23.18
C SER A 160 9.33 0.10 -22.76
N THR A 161 8.95 0.44 -21.51
CA THR A 161 9.03 1.82 -20.99
C THR A 161 9.98 1.92 -19.79
N PRO A 162 10.52 3.11 -19.47
CA PRO A 162 11.37 3.29 -18.27
C PRO A 162 10.69 2.79 -16.99
N ARG A 163 9.37 2.95 -16.88
CA ARG A 163 8.56 2.46 -15.75
C ARG A 163 8.63 0.94 -15.60
N HIS A 164 8.67 0.19 -16.70
CA HIS A 164 8.82 -1.26 -16.65
C HIS A 164 10.19 -1.66 -16.11
N LEU A 165 11.26 -0.94 -16.50
CA LEU A 165 12.61 -1.17 -16.01
C LEU A 165 12.75 -0.89 -14.51
N TYR A 166 12.13 0.17 -13.99
CA TYR A 166 12.06 0.43 -12.54
C TYR A 166 11.43 -0.73 -11.76
N ASN A 167 10.32 -1.28 -12.27
CA ASN A 167 9.63 -2.39 -11.62
C ASN A 167 10.45 -3.68 -11.63
N VAL A 168 11.19 -3.94 -12.71
CA VAL A 168 12.06 -5.12 -12.83
C VAL A 168 13.26 -5.00 -11.91
N LYS A 169 13.92 -3.83 -11.87
CA LYS A 169 15.03 -3.54 -10.96
C LYS A 169 14.62 -3.70 -9.50
N ALA A 170 13.43 -3.22 -9.13
CA ALA A 170 12.88 -3.40 -7.79
C ALA A 170 12.70 -4.89 -7.42
N LYS A 171 12.31 -5.73 -8.38
CA LYS A 171 12.12 -7.18 -8.16
C LYS A 171 13.41 -7.98 -8.14
N ILE A 172 14.40 -7.61 -8.96
CA ILE A 172 15.73 -8.22 -8.92
C ILE A 172 16.34 -7.99 -7.52
N ARG A 173 16.17 -6.79 -6.94
CA ARG A 173 16.57 -6.49 -5.56
C ARG A 173 15.84 -7.32 -4.49
N GLN A 174 14.64 -7.80 -4.80
CA GLN A 174 13.83 -8.67 -3.93
C GLN A 174 14.16 -10.17 -4.10
N GLY A 175 15.23 -10.53 -4.84
CA GLY A 175 15.68 -11.91 -4.98
C GLY A 175 14.91 -12.77 -5.98
N PHE A 176 14.08 -12.18 -6.85
CA PHE A 176 13.38 -12.94 -7.89
C PHE A 176 14.33 -13.45 -8.97
N SER A 177 14.28 -14.76 -9.25
CA SER A 177 15.10 -15.41 -10.28
C SER A 177 14.70 -15.01 -11.70
N GLU A 178 15.65 -15.04 -12.64
CA GLU A 178 15.44 -14.73 -14.07
C GLU A 178 14.30 -15.57 -14.69
N LYS A 179 14.18 -16.85 -14.30
CA LYS A 179 13.13 -17.77 -14.76
C LYS A 179 11.72 -17.36 -14.27
N SER A 180 11.62 -16.63 -13.17
CA SER A 180 10.35 -16.11 -12.64
C SER A 180 9.76 -14.99 -13.52
N PHE A 181 10.55 -14.42 -14.43
CA PHE A 181 10.11 -13.36 -15.33
C PHE A 181 9.49 -13.87 -16.64
N LYS A 182 9.74 -15.14 -17.03
CA LYS A 182 9.17 -15.79 -18.23
C LYS A 182 7.63 -15.75 -18.29
N TYR A 183 7.00 -15.65 -17.12
CA TYR A 183 5.53 -15.62 -16.96
C TYR A 183 5.00 -14.28 -16.45
N TRP A 184 5.84 -13.25 -16.35
CA TRP A 184 5.46 -12.03 -15.66
C TRP A 184 4.49 -11.17 -16.48
N ARG A 185 3.28 -11.00 -15.93
CA ARG A 185 2.23 -10.11 -16.44
C ARG A 185 2.29 -8.79 -15.65
N PRO A 186 2.22 -7.61 -16.28
CA PRO A 186 2.19 -6.35 -15.53
C PRO A 186 0.95 -6.13 -14.64
N ASN A 187 -0.01 -7.06 -14.59
CA ASN A 187 -1.20 -6.99 -13.74
C ASN A 187 -1.92 -8.36 -13.68
N LEU A 188 -1.24 -9.43 -13.27
CA LEU A 188 -1.94 -10.66 -12.90
C LEU A 188 -1.43 -11.16 -11.56
N SER A 189 -2.23 -10.91 -10.54
CA SER A 189 -2.29 -11.77 -9.36
C SER A 189 -2.84 -13.13 -9.83
N THR A 190 -1.97 -14.10 -10.05
CA THR A 190 -2.36 -15.51 -10.19
C THR A 190 -2.80 -16.03 -8.83
N GLY A 191 -4.07 -16.40 -8.73
CA GLY A 191 -4.48 -17.49 -7.85
C GLY A 191 -4.34 -18.79 -8.64
N GLY A 192 -3.88 -19.84 -7.97
CA GLY A 192 -3.75 -21.19 -8.51
C GLY A 192 -3.16 -22.12 -7.44
N ASP A 193 -4.07 -22.78 -6.74
CA ASP A 193 -4.03 -24.13 -6.16
C ASP A 193 -2.92 -24.48 -5.15
N ILE A 194 -3.39 -24.65 -3.91
CA ILE A 194 -2.98 -25.60 -2.86
C ILE A 194 -1.71 -26.39 -3.18
N VAL A 195 -0.57 -25.80 -2.81
CA VAL A 195 0.57 -26.56 -2.33
C VAL A 195 0.74 -26.13 -0.89
N ARG A 196 0.40 -27.02 0.04
CA ARG A 196 0.89 -26.92 1.43
C ARG A 196 2.42 -26.97 1.34
N SER A 197 3.04 -25.80 1.42
CA SER A 197 4.49 -25.63 1.53
C SER A 197 4.75 -24.50 2.52
N THR A 198 4.81 -24.89 3.78
CA THR A 198 5.71 -24.38 4.83
C THR A 198 6.21 -22.94 4.71
N SER A 199 5.70 -22.12 5.62
CA SER A 199 6.27 -20.87 6.17
C SER A 199 6.74 -19.80 5.17
N ALA A 200 5.83 -18.95 4.71
CA ALA A 200 6.20 -17.58 4.37
C ALA A 200 6.65 -16.90 5.66
N VAL A 201 7.90 -16.44 5.73
CA VAL A 201 8.41 -15.69 6.89
C VAL A 201 7.51 -14.45 7.06
N PRO A 202 6.85 -14.27 8.21
CA PRO A 202 5.97 -13.13 8.44
C PRO A 202 6.75 -11.82 8.31
N LEU A 203 6.13 -10.80 7.70
CA LEU A 203 6.72 -9.47 7.61
C LEU A 203 6.92 -8.89 9.01
N LYS A 204 8.17 -8.58 9.40
CA LYS A 204 8.46 -7.95 10.68
C LYS A 204 8.06 -6.48 10.67
N VAL A 205 7.28 -6.08 11.67
CA VAL A 205 6.90 -4.69 11.91
C VAL A 205 8.06 -3.98 12.59
N THR A 206 8.41 -2.81 12.08
CA THR A 206 9.46 -1.95 12.65
C THR A 206 8.89 -1.03 13.71
N ASN A 207 9.70 -0.60 14.67
CA ASN A 207 9.42 0.61 15.45
C ASN A 207 9.68 1.87 14.59
N TYR A 208 9.14 3.01 14.99
CA TYR A 208 9.44 4.31 14.38
C TYR A 208 10.07 5.21 15.43
N ILE A 209 11.39 5.41 15.35
CA ILE A 209 12.17 6.10 16.38
C ILE A 209 13.06 7.13 15.71
N GLY A 210 13.00 8.39 16.17
CA GLY A 210 13.87 9.45 15.66
C GLY A 210 13.77 9.66 14.15
N GLY A 211 12.57 9.53 13.58
CA GLY A 211 12.33 9.70 12.14
C GLY A 211 12.62 8.47 11.28
N LYS A 212 13.05 7.35 11.87
CA LYS A 212 13.48 6.15 11.14
C LYS A 212 12.64 4.93 11.49
N PHE A 213 12.34 4.11 10.49
CA PHE A 213 11.79 2.78 10.66
C PHE A 213 12.92 1.82 11.06
N MET A 214 12.89 1.33 12.30
CA MET A 214 13.93 0.50 12.88
C MET A 214 13.41 -0.91 13.13
N GLU A 215 14.14 -1.92 12.63
CA GLU A 215 13.93 -3.30 13.05
C GLU A 215 14.34 -3.46 14.50
N SER A 216 13.50 -4.11 15.29
CA SER A 216 13.78 -4.33 16.71
C SER A 216 14.77 -5.48 16.91
N GLN A 217 15.62 -5.36 17.93
CA GLN A 217 16.51 -6.41 18.43
C GLN A 217 15.82 -7.39 19.38
N ALA A 218 14.51 -7.20 19.64
CA ALA A 218 13.74 -8.10 20.48
C ALA A 218 13.71 -9.54 19.92
N HIS A 219 13.90 -10.51 20.80
CA HIS A 219 13.76 -11.93 20.47
C HIS A 219 12.29 -12.37 20.44
N GLU A 220 11.46 -11.76 21.28
CA GLU A 220 10.04 -12.07 21.37
C GLU A 220 9.25 -11.26 20.33
N VAL A 221 8.40 -11.96 19.58
CA VAL A 221 7.51 -11.38 18.57
C VAL A 221 6.11 -11.95 18.74
N ILE A 222 5.09 -11.14 18.41
CA ILE A 222 3.69 -11.55 18.37
C ILE A 222 3.22 -11.59 16.91
N ASP A 223 2.60 -12.70 16.52
CA ASP A 223 1.98 -12.83 15.21
C ASP A 223 0.70 -11.98 15.11
N VAL A 224 0.64 -11.15 14.07
CA VAL A 224 -0.57 -10.42 13.66
C VAL A 224 -1.38 -11.35 12.77
N ILE A 225 -2.40 -11.97 13.35
CA ILE A 225 -3.25 -12.94 12.67
C ILE A 225 -4.30 -12.20 11.86
N ASN A 226 -4.43 -12.52 10.57
CA ASN A 226 -5.56 -12.06 9.79
C ASN A 226 -6.83 -12.82 10.24
N PRO A 227 -7.83 -12.14 10.84
CA PRO A 227 -8.99 -12.83 11.40
C PRO A 227 -9.84 -13.57 10.35
N ALA A 228 -9.80 -13.16 9.09
CA ALA A 228 -10.56 -13.80 8.02
C ALA A 228 -9.91 -15.10 7.50
N THR A 229 -8.58 -15.20 7.56
CA THR A 229 -7.84 -16.38 7.03
C THR A 229 -7.17 -17.22 8.11
N GLN A 230 -7.05 -16.69 9.33
CA GLN A 230 -6.29 -17.26 10.46
C GLN A 230 -4.79 -17.45 10.16
N GLU A 231 -4.28 -16.81 9.11
CA GLU A 231 -2.86 -16.84 8.74
C GLU A 231 -2.12 -15.65 9.38
N ALA A 232 -0.90 -15.89 9.85
CA ALA A 232 -0.01 -14.83 10.33
C ALA A 232 0.40 -13.92 9.16
N GLY A 233 -0.01 -12.65 9.21
CA GLY A 233 0.27 -11.66 8.17
C GLY A 233 1.58 -10.91 8.38
N SER A 234 1.90 -10.59 9.63
CA SER A 234 3.09 -9.86 10.06
C SER A 234 3.46 -10.23 11.50
N GLN A 235 4.66 -9.87 11.95
CA GLN A 235 5.17 -10.11 13.30
C GLN A 235 5.52 -8.78 13.97
N VAL A 236 4.98 -8.54 15.16
CA VAL A 236 5.24 -7.34 15.96
C VAL A 236 6.30 -7.66 17.00
N PRO A 237 7.38 -6.87 17.09
CA PRO A 237 8.38 -7.07 18.13
C PRO A 237 7.86 -6.63 19.51
N MET A 238 8.18 -7.41 20.54
CA MET A 238 8.08 -6.95 21.92
C MET A 238 9.31 -6.09 22.22
N THR A 239 9.21 -4.81 21.87
CA THR A 239 10.29 -3.82 21.95
C THR A 239 11.02 -3.89 23.28
N THR A 240 12.35 -3.85 23.21
CA THR A 240 13.22 -3.88 24.39
C THR A 240 13.13 -2.57 25.18
N TYR A 241 13.56 -2.59 26.45
CA TYR A 241 13.60 -1.37 27.26
C TYR A 241 14.57 -0.32 26.67
N GLU A 242 15.68 -0.76 26.08
CA GLU A 242 16.67 0.11 25.45
C GLU A 242 16.10 0.86 24.25
N GLU A 243 15.29 0.18 23.42
CA GLU A 243 14.61 0.78 22.29
C GLU A 243 13.50 1.74 22.73
N PHE A 244 12.76 1.39 23.79
CA PHE A 244 11.80 2.31 24.42
C PHE A 244 12.50 3.57 24.93
N LYS A 245 13.62 3.40 25.65
CA LYS A 245 14.43 4.52 26.13
C LYS A 245 14.95 5.38 24.99
N ALA A 246 15.41 4.78 23.89
CA ALA A 246 15.84 5.50 22.70
C ALA A 246 14.70 6.33 22.08
N ALA A 247 13.46 5.84 22.10
CA ALA A 247 12.28 6.59 21.67
C ALA A 247 11.98 7.79 22.58
N VAL A 248 12.11 7.61 23.90
CA VAL A 248 11.98 8.70 24.88
C VAL A 248 13.09 9.74 24.68
N ASP A 249 14.34 9.31 24.53
CA ASP A 249 15.49 10.20 24.32
C ASP A 249 15.34 11.00 23.02
N ALA A 250 14.90 10.37 21.92
CA ALA A 250 14.61 11.06 20.67
C ALA A 250 13.50 12.12 20.84
N ALA A 251 12.43 11.79 21.59
CA ALA A 251 11.35 12.72 21.88
C ALA A 251 11.81 13.90 22.74
N LYS A 252 12.68 13.67 23.72
CA LYS A 252 13.28 14.72 24.56
C LYS A 252 14.19 15.63 23.76
N GLN A 253 15.02 15.07 22.89
CA GLN A 253 15.95 15.85 22.06
C GLN A 253 15.20 16.73 21.06
N ALA A 254 14.10 16.26 20.49
CA ALA A 254 13.28 17.04 19.55
C ALA A 254 12.44 18.14 20.24
N PHE A 255 12.10 17.98 21.52
CA PHE A 255 11.15 18.85 22.21
C PHE A 255 11.55 20.33 22.28
N PRO A 256 12.78 20.73 22.65
CA PRO A 256 13.16 22.15 22.73
C PRO A 256 12.97 22.92 21.41
N THR A 257 13.40 22.32 20.30
CA THR A 257 13.26 22.92 18.96
C THR A 257 11.80 22.93 18.50
N TRP A 258 11.04 21.88 18.81
CA TRP A 258 9.64 21.79 18.41
C TRP A 258 8.73 22.74 19.20
N LYS A 259 8.94 22.90 20.51
CA LYS A 259 8.19 23.84 21.37
C LYS A 259 8.31 25.28 20.86
N THR A 260 9.49 25.68 20.40
CA THR A 260 9.79 27.04 19.92
C THR A 260 9.41 27.27 18.45
N THR A 261 9.08 26.22 17.70
CA THR A 261 8.60 26.34 16.31
C THR A 261 7.24 27.06 16.29
N PRO A 262 7.02 28.12 15.48
CA PRO A 262 5.76 28.86 15.48
C PRO A 262 4.52 27.99 15.25
N VAL A 263 3.42 28.30 15.94
CA VAL A 263 2.15 27.53 15.83
C VAL A 263 1.70 27.36 14.39
N SER A 264 1.81 28.42 13.57
CA SER A 264 1.48 28.42 12.14
C SER A 264 2.30 27.43 11.33
N THR A 265 3.58 27.25 11.65
CA THR A 265 4.44 26.22 11.02
C THR A 265 3.98 24.82 11.43
N ARG A 266 3.63 24.61 12.70
CA ARG A 266 3.11 23.32 13.17
C ARG A 266 1.76 22.97 12.53
N GLN A 267 0.87 23.97 12.33
CA GLN A 267 -0.39 23.81 11.61
C GLN A 267 -0.19 23.40 10.15
N ARG A 268 0.81 23.95 9.45
CA ARG A 268 1.11 23.56 8.05
C ARG A 268 1.41 22.07 7.91
N VAL A 269 2.07 21.47 8.90
CA VAL A 269 2.28 20.01 8.94
C VAL A 269 0.94 19.27 9.04
N MET A 270 0.00 19.75 9.86
CA MET A 270 -1.35 19.16 9.96
C MET A 270 -2.15 19.33 8.67
N PHE A 271 -2.07 20.49 8.02
CA PHE A 271 -2.66 20.71 6.69
C PHE A 271 -2.14 19.71 5.66
N LYS A 272 -0.83 19.43 5.68
CA LYS A 272 -0.26 18.43 4.77
C LYS A 272 -0.67 17.01 5.16
N LEU A 273 -0.68 16.69 6.45
CA LEU A 273 -1.07 15.38 6.95
C LEU A 273 -2.53 15.03 6.57
N GLN A 274 -3.47 15.97 6.72
CA GLN A 274 -4.86 15.72 6.31
C GLN A 274 -4.98 15.43 4.80
N GLU A 275 -4.22 16.13 3.95
CA GLU A 275 -4.20 15.92 2.50
C GLU A 275 -3.68 14.51 2.17
N LEU A 276 -2.60 14.10 2.84
CA LEU A 276 -1.96 12.81 2.68
C LEU A 276 -2.86 11.65 3.15
N ILE A 277 -3.56 11.82 4.27
CA ILE A 277 -4.54 10.84 4.76
C ILE A 277 -5.69 10.71 3.76
N ARG A 278 -6.23 11.83 3.23
CA ARG A 278 -7.27 11.81 2.19
C ARG A 278 -6.81 11.10 0.93
N ARG A 279 -5.57 11.35 0.49
CA ARG A 279 -4.95 10.67 -0.67
C ARG A 279 -4.88 9.16 -0.46
N ASP A 280 -4.48 8.71 0.72
CA ASP A 280 -4.17 7.32 1.02
C ASP A 280 -5.24 6.56 1.83
N ILE A 281 -6.44 7.15 2.00
CA ILE A 281 -7.56 6.56 2.74
C ILE A 281 -7.86 5.11 2.33
N ASP A 282 -7.88 4.84 1.02
CA ASP A 282 -8.11 3.51 0.47
C ASP A 282 -7.02 2.49 0.86
N LYS A 283 -5.77 2.95 1.07
CA LYS A 283 -4.66 2.08 1.49
C LYS A 283 -4.75 1.81 2.99
N LEU A 284 -4.99 2.84 3.79
CA LEU A 284 -5.16 2.74 5.24
C LEU A 284 -6.32 1.80 5.59
N SER A 285 -7.49 2.00 4.98
CA SER A 285 -8.67 1.16 5.23
C SER A 285 -8.49 -0.29 4.80
N LYS A 286 -7.67 -0.57 3.78
CA LYS A 286 -7.35 -1.95 3.38
C LYS A 286 -6.42 -2.65 4.35
N ASN A 287 -5.46 -1.93 4.92
CA ASN A 287 -4.60 -2.47 5.96
C ASN A 287 -5.45 -2.79 7.21
N LEU A 288 -6.26 -1.83 7.68
CA LEU A 288 -7.22 -2.03 8.77
C LEU A 288 -8.09 -3.27 8.58
N MET A 289 -8.70 -3.42 7.40
CA MET A 289 -9.54 -4.57 7.08
C MET A 289 -8.76 -5.88 7.16
N LYS A 290 -7.49 -5.90 6.76
CA LYS A 290 -6.65 -7.11 6.76
C LYS A 290 -6.21 -7.51 8.17
N GLU A 291 -5.78 -6.56 8.99
CA GLU A 291 -5.26 -6.85 10.34
C GLU A 291 -6.39 -6.99 11.37
N GLN A 292 -7.42 -6.15 11.29
CA GLN A 292 -8.51 -6.13 12.27
C GLN A 292 -9.75 -6.91 11.86
N GLY A 293 -10.01 -7.07 10.55
CA GLY A 293 -11.18 -7.81 10.06
C GLY A 293 -12.48 -7.01 9.96
N LYS A 294 -12.51 -5.73 10.31
CA LYS A 294 -13.70 -4.87 10.10
C LYS A 294 -13.99 -4.70 8.61
N THR A 295 -15.26 -4.47 8.26
CA THR A 295 -15.67 -4.24 6.86
C THR A 295 -14.94 -3.02 6.29
N LEU A 296 -14.70 -3.00 4.97
CA LEU A 296 -13.99 -1.89 4.32
C LEU A 296 -14.68 -0.54 4.56
N ASN A 297 -16.02 -0.51 4.63
CA ASN A 297 -16.77 0.72 4.92
C ASN A 297 -16.55 1.18 6.36
N SER A 298 -16.58 0.27 7.33
CA SER A 298 -16.24 0.58 8.72
C SER A 298 -14.78 1.04 8.86
N ALA A 299 -13.85 0.42 8.12
CA ALA A 299 -12.45 0.84 8.09
C ALA A 299 -12.25 2.22 7.46
N LYS A 300 -13.08 2.61 6.49
CA LYS A 300 -13.08 3.97 5.93
C LYS A 300 -13.61 4.97 6.95
N ALA A 301 -14.69 4.64 7.64
CA ALA A 301 -15.23 5.49 8.69
C ALA A 301 -14.21 5.73 9.82
N ASP A 302 -13.50 4.70 10.27
CA ASP A 302 -12.41 4.81 11.26
C ASP A 302 -11.33 5.83 10.84
N VAL A 303 -10.87 5.75 9.59
CA VAL A 303 -9.89 6.70 9.05
C VAL A 303 -10.46 8.12 8.96
N LEU A 304 -11.73 8.28 8.56
CA LEU A 304 -12.39 9.58 8.47
C LEU A 304 -12.58 10.23 9.84
N TYR A 305 -13.00 9.48 10.86
CA TYR A 305 -13.12 10.00 12.22
C TYR A 305 -11.78 10.41 12.82
N GLY A 306 -10.69 9.71 12.47
CA GLY A 306 -9.35 10.16 12.83
C GLY A 306 -8.93 11.43 12.08
N LEU A 307 -9.27 11.51 10.79
CA LEU A 307 -8.99 12.69 9.93
C LEU A 307 -9.65 13.96 10.47
N GLU A 308 -10.89 13.88 10.97
CA GLU A 308 -11.59 15.03 11.57
C GLU A 308 -10.79 15.68 12.71
N LEU A 309 -10.04 14.90 13.50
CA LEU A 309 -9.20 15.45 14.57
C LEU A 309 -7.91 16.09 14.06
N VAL A 310 -7.36 15.59 12.95
CA VAL A 310 -6.25 16.26 12.25
C VAL A 310 -6.73 17.60 11.66
N GLU A 311 -7.94 17.64 11.12
CA GLU A 311 -8.57 18.87 10.63
C GLU A 311 -8.82 19.86 11.77
N ARG A 312 -9.27 19.37 12.94
CA ARG A 312 -9.38 20.21 14.14
C ARG A 312 -8.03 20.75 14.62
N ALA A 313 -6.96 19.96 14.50
CA ALA A 313 -5.60 20.41 14.81
C ALA A 313 -5.12 21.53 13.86
N CYS A 314 -5.67 21.65 12.65
CA CYS A 314 -5.34 22.75 11.74
C CYS A 314 -5.79 24.12 12.31
N GLY A 315 -6.81 24.17 13.18
CA GLY A 315 -7.28 25.37 13.86
C GLY A 315 -6.60 25.68 15.21
N MET A 316 -5.43 25.06 15.49
CA MET A 316 -4.83 25.09 16.82
C MET A 316 -4.45 26.49 17.33
N GLU A 317 -4.16 27.45 16.46
CA GLU A 317 -3.80 28.83 16.85
C GLU A 317 -4.87 29.48 17.73
N THR A 318 -6.14 29.45 17.30
CA THR A 318 -7.26 29.96 18.10
C THR A 318 -7.47 29.13 19.37
N LEU A 319 -7.23 27.82 19.32
CA LEU A 319 -7.37 26.93 20.48
C LEU A 319 -6.29 27.13 21.54
N LEU A 320 -5.11 27.63 21.16
CA LEU A 320 -4.01 27.94 22.09
C LEU A 320 -4.03 29.36 22.62
N THR A 321 -4.91 30.22 22.11
CA THR A 321 -5.00 31.63 22.50
C THR A 321 -5.17 31.75 24.01
N GLY A 322 -4.28 32.53 24.62
CA GLY A 322 -4.29 32.83 26.04
C GLY A 322 -5.42 33.78 26.45
N LYS A 323 -5.45 34.15 27.74
CA LYS A 323 -6.35 35.19 28.26
C LYS A 323 -5.53 36.35 28.78
N TYR A 324 -5.97 37.57 28.49
CA TYR A 324 -5.36 38.79 28.96
C TYR A 324 -6.45 39.67 29.59
N VAL A 325 -6.20 40.14 30.81
CA VAL A 325 -7.08 41.04 31.55
C VAL A 325 -6.27 42.24 32.02
N PRO A 326 -6.43 43.41 31.38
CA PRO A 326 -5.73 44.62 31.83
C PRO A 326 -6.32 45.13 33.15
N ASN A 327 -5.47 45.73 33.99
CA ASN A 327 -5.84 46.40 35.23
C ASN A 327 -6.79 45.57 36.11
N THR A 328 -6.44 44.29 36.33
CA THR A 328 -7.18 43.38 37.22
C THR A 328 -7.16 43.90 38.66
N ALA A 329 -6.08 44.59 39.02
CA ALA A 329 -5.97 45.46 40.19
C ALA A 329 -5.18 46.71 39.79
N ASN A 330 -5.14 47.74 40.65
CA ASN A 330 -4.50 49.03 40.35
C ASN A 330 -3.06 48.85 39.83
N GLY A 331 -2.88 49.05 38.52
CA GLY A 331 -1.58 48.94 37.85
C GLY A 331 -1.08 47.51 37.64
N ILE A 332 -1.95 46.50 37.78
CA ILE A 332 -1.63 45.07 37.65
C ILE A 332 -2.43 44.45 36.52
N ASP A 333 -1.74 44.01 35.47
CA ASP A 333 -2.30 43.21 34.39
C ASP A 333 -2.16 41.71 34.68
N THR A 334 -3.12 40.92 34.21
CA THR A 334 -3.07 39.45 34.34
C THR A 334 -3.00 38.81 32.95
N LEU A 335 -2.02 37.92 32.75
CA LEU A 335 -1.85 37.14 31.53
C LEU A 335 -1.85 35.65 31.85
N CYS A 336 -2.59 34.87 31.05
CA CYS A 336 -2.60 33.42 31.08
C CYS A 336 -2.20 32.88 29.70
N THR A 337 -1.11 32.13 29.65
CA THR A 337 -0.61 31.48 28.42
C THR A 337 -0.77 29.96 28.50
N ARG A 338 -0.77 29.30 27.34
CA ARG A 338 -0.78 27.84 27.23
C ARG A 338 0.56 27.39 26.64
N GLU A 339 1.29 26.58 27.40
CA GLU A 339 2.57 26.02 26.97
C GLU A 339 2.50 24.49 26.85
N PRO A 340 3.26 23.89 25.92
CA PRO A 340 3.41 22.45 25.89
C PRO A 340 4.17 21.96 27.13
N ILE A 341 3.79 20.78 27.60
CA ILE A 341 4.23 20.20 28.86
C ILE A 341 5.49 19.35 28.73
N GLY A 342 5.82 18.85 27.53
CA GLY A 342 6.98 17.99 27.32
C GLY A 342 6.71 16.81 26.39
N VAL A 343 7.27 15.66 26.76
CA VAL A 343 6.99 14.39 26.10
C VAL A 343 5.65 13.87 26.60
N CYS A 344 4.74 13.57 25.67
CA CYS A 344 3.47 12.92 25.94
C CYS A 344 3.48 11.49 25.40
N ALA A 345 2.63 10.63 25.94
CA ALA A 345 2.47 9.27 25.44
C ALA A 345 1.00 8.90 25.21
N GLY A 346 0.76 8.01 24.26
CA GLY A 346 -0.55 7.47 23.93
C GLY A 346 -0.53 5.94 23.93
N ILE A 347 -1.46 5.31 24.65
CA ILE A 347 -1.64 3.86 24.68
C ILE A 347 -3.00 3.55 24.07
N CYS A 348 -3.01 2.74 23.00
CA CYS A 348 -4.22 2.50 22.22
C CYS A 348 -4.67 1.04 22.21
N LEU A 349 -5.98 0.82 22.30
CA LEU A 349 -6.62 -0.48 22.08
C LEU A 349 -6.78 -0.78 20.58
N SER A 350 -7.09 -2.03 20.25
CA SER A 350 -7.19 -2.56 18.88
C SER A 350 -8.48 -2.21 18.12
N ASN A 351 -9.51 -1.65 18.76
CA ASN A 351 -10.83 -1.46 18.15
C ASN A 351 -10.86 -0.35 17.09
N PHE A 352 -10.06 0.71 17.24
CA PHE A 352 -9.95 1.79 16.26
C PHE A 352 -8.49 2.22 16.06
N PRO A 353 -7.72 1.44 15.27
CA PRO A 353 -6.27 1.61 15.14
C PRO A 353 -5.85 2.88 14.38
N THR A 354 -6.78 3.57 13.73
CA THR A 354 -6.48 4.87 13.08
C THR A 354 -7.01 6.02 13.91
N MET A 355 -8.29 5.97 14.25
CA MET A 355 -8.99 7.03 14.97
C MET A 355 -8.31 7.34 16.31
N ILE A 356 -8.04 6.34 17.15
CA ILE A 356 -7.50 6.58 18.49
C ILE A 356 -6.10 7.23 18.42
N PRO A 357 -5.12 6.72 17.65
CA PRO A 357 -3.86 7.43 17.47
C PRO A 357 -4.01 8.87 16.97
N LEU A 358 -4.88 9.10 15.98
CA LEU A 358 -5.12 10.44 15.40
C LEU A 358 -5.90 11.38 16.33
N TRP A 359 -6.57 10.85 17.36
CA TRP A 359 -7.15 11.68 18.43
C TRP A 359 -6.10 12.22 19.39
N MET A 360 -4.97 11.51 19.53
CA MET A 360 -3.95 11.83 20.53
C MET A 360 -2.80 12.66 19.95
N PHE A 361 -2.01 12.08 19.04
CA PHE A 361 -0.73 12.69 18.66
C PHE A 361 -0.89 13.99 17.86
N PRO A 362 -1.82 14.16 16.90
CA PRO A 362 -1.92 15.39 16.11
C PRO A 362 -2.18 16.61 16.98
N ILE A 363 -3.06 16.47 17.97
CA ILE A 363 -3.35 17.53 18.95
C ILE A 363 -2.10 17.80 19.80
N ALA A 364 -1.50 16.77 20.38
CA ALA A 364 -0.33 16.91 21.24
C ALA A 364 0.84 17.61 20.52
N VAL A 365 1.17 17.17 19.30
CA VAL A 365 2.29 17.72 18.53
C VAL A 365 2.00 19.13 18.02
N THR A 366 0.76 19.45 17.65
CA THR A 366 0.42 20.82 17.22
C THR A 366 0.44 21.80 18.39
N CYS A 367 0.15 21.35 19.61
CA CYS A 367 0.39 22.12 20.84
C CYS A 367 1.88 22.37 21.13
N GLY A 368 2.80 21.66 20.46
CA GLY A 368 4.24 21.79 20.64
C GLY A 368 4.88 20.71 21.52
N ASN A 369 4.13 19.65 21.88
CA ASN A 369 4.69 18.48 22.59
C ASN A 369 5.36 17.52 21.61
N THR A 370 6.18 16.61 22.12
CA THR A 370 6.59 15.41 21.38
C THR A 370 5.79 14.21 21.87
N PHE A 371 5.70 13.15 21.08
CA PHE A 371 4.72 12.09 21.30
C PHE A 371 5.32 10.69 21.12
N ILE A 372 5.03 9.81 22.07
CA ILE A 372 5.34 8.38 22.02
C ILE A 372 4.02 7.61 21.92
N LEU A 373 3.82 6.92 20.82
CA LEU A 373 2.62 6.14 20.58
C LEU A 373 2.92 4.65 20.78
N LYS A 374 2.13 4.00 21.64
CA LYS A 374 2.07 2.55 21.76
C LYS A 374 0.73 2.04 21.20
N PRO A 375 0.67 1.66 19.91
CA PRO A 375 -0.53 1.08 19.32
C PRO A 375 -0.73 -0.35 19.81
N SER A 376 -1.90 -0.93 19.55
CA SER A 376 -2.12 -2.34 19.85
C SER A 376 -1.27 -3.24 18.95
N GLU A 377 -0.66 -4.23 19.56
CA GLU A 377 0.09 -5.31 18.93
C GLU A 377 -0.76 -6.15 17.96
N LYS A 378 -2.10 -6.09 18.06
CA LYS A 378 -3.02 -6.85 17.21
C LYS A 378 -3.21 -6.26 15.82
N ASN A 379 -2.93 -4.97 15.63
CA ASN A 379 -3.14 -4.27 14.36
C ASN A 379 -2.23 -3.03 14.23
N PRO A 380 -0.92 -3.26 14.20
CA PRO A 380 0.10 -2.21 14.25
C PRO A 380 0.25 -1.44 12.92
N GLY A 381 -0.13 -2.04 11.79
CA GLY A 381 0.39 -1.63 10.48
C GLY A 381 -0.09 -0.26 10.06
N VAL A 382 -1.29 0.11 10.49
CA VAL A 382 -1.89 1.40 10.15
C VAL A 382 -1.21 2.55 10.87
N SER A 383 -0.83 2.37 12.13
CA SER A 383 -0.04 3.36 12.88
C SER A 383 1.31 3.61 12.21
N MET A 384 1.95 2.57 11.68
CA MET A 384 3.21 2.70 10.92
C MET A 384 3.02 3.43 9.59
N MET A 385 1.90 3.19 8.90
CA MET A 385 1.54 3.96 7.70
C MET A 385 1.31 5.43 8.04
N VAL A 386 0.63 5.73 9.16
CA VAL A 386 0.41 7.10 9.62
C VAL A 386 1.72 7.80 9.99
N ALA A 387 2.68 7.10 10.61
CA ALA A 387 4.03 7.64 10.83
C ALA A 387 4.73 8.02 9.52
N ALA A 388 4.63 7.17 8.48
CA ALA A 388 5.18 7.50 7.17
C ALA A 388 4.53 8.75 6.55
N LEU A 389 3.21 8.90 6.70
CA LEU A 389 2.50 10.10 6.23
C LEU A 389 2.86 11.34 7.06
N ALA A 390 3.09 11.20 8.36
CA ALA A 390 3.54 12.31 9.21
C ALA A 390 4.95 12.78 8.84
N ALA A 391 5.86 11.84 8.56
CA ALA A 391 7.19 12.16 8.02
C ALA A 391 7.08 12.86 6.65
N GLU A 392 6.26 12.34 5.74
CA GLU A 392 6.01 12.97 4.43
C GLU A 392 5.36 14.37 4.57
N ALA A 393 4.59 14.60 5.63
CA ALA A 393 4.01 15.90 5.95
C ALA A 393 5.03 16.93 6.46
N GLY A 394 6.27 16.52 6.73
CA GLY A 394 7.33 17.36 7.28
C GLY A 394 7.32 17.45 8.80
N LEU A 395 6.74 16.46 9.50
CA LEU A 395 6.88 16.37 10.96
C LEU A 395 8.36 16.06 11.30
N PRO A 396 9.02 16.86 12.16
CA PRO A 396 10.45 16.64 12.45
C PRO A 396 10.73 15.31 13.13
N ASP A 397 11.95 14.81 12.90
CA ASP A 397 12.46 13.59 13.52
C ASP A 397 12.36 13.66 15.05
N GLY A 398 11.87 12.57 15.66
CA GLY A 398 11.69 12.47 17.11
C GLY A 398 10.43 13.15 17.66
N VAL A 399 9.70 13.96 16.88
CA VAL A 399 8.44 14.56 17.36
C VAL A 399 7.34 13.52 17.53
N LEU A 400 7.27 12.53 16.63
CA LEU A 400 6.46 11.32 16.78
C LEU A 400 7.38 10.11 16.82
N ASN A 401 7.20 9.25 17.82
CA ASN A 401 7.84 7.95 17.91
C ASN A 401 6.76 6.89 18.13
N ILE A 402 6.91 5.72 17.52
CA ILE A 402 6.04 4.56 17.69
C ILE A 402 6.86 3.41 18.21
N VAL A 403 6.46 2.89 19.37
CA VAL A 403 7.06 1.71 20.01
C VAL A 403 5.99 0.65 20.20
N HIS A 404 6.28 -0.56 19.74
CA HIS A 404 5.39 -1.71 19.93
C HIS A 404 5.67 -2.41 21.26
N GLY A 405 4.76 -3.25 21.72
CA GLY A 405 4.95 -4.07 22.92
C GLY A 405 3.64 -4.42 23.59
N ASN A 406 3.71 -5.11 24.73
CA ASN A 406 2.55 -5.56 25.50
C ASN A 406 2.33 -4.62 26.72
N HIS A 407 2.05 -5.20 27.89
CA HIS A 407 1.86 -4.49 29.16
C HIS A 407 3.16 -3.86 29.68
N GLU A 408 4.33 -4.43 29.39
CA GLU A 408 5.61 -3.91 29.90
C GLU A 408 5.91 -2.52 29.36
N ILE A 409 5.74 -2.30 28.05
CA ILE A 409 5.90 -0.97 27.45
C ILE A 409 4.87 0.03 27.99
N ALA A 410 3.63 -0.42 28.26
CA ALA A 410 2.62 0.45 28.87
C ALA A 410 3.02 0.86 30.30
N ASN A 411 3.55 -0.07 31.09
CA ASN A 411 4.11 0.23 32.42
C ASN A 411 5.30 1.18 32.32
N ASN A 412 6.25 0.92 31.41
CA ASN A 412 7.39 1.80 31.19
C ASN A 412 6.97 3.23 30.81
N ILE A 413 5.90 3.39 30.03
CA ILE A 413 5.31 4.71 29.73
C ILE A 413 4.81 5.39 31.01
N CYS A 414 4.11 4.66 31.88
CA CYS A 414 3.57 5.21 33.12
C CYS A 414 4.67 5.52 34.15
N ASP A 415 5.76 4.77 34.16
CA ASP A 415 6.82 4.86 35.18
C ASP A 415 7.93 5.85 34.77
N ASN A 416 8.17 6.08 33.48
CA ASN A 416 9.25 6.96 33.00
C ASN A 416 9.04 8.44 33.38
N GLU A 417 10.02 9.07 34.03
CA GLU A 417 9.92 10.45 34.54
C GLU A 417 9.88 11.54 33.46
N ASP A 418 10.39 11.27 32.26
CA ASP A 418 10.44 12.24 31.17
C ASP A 418 9.10 12.42 30.47
N ILE A 419 8.22 11.42 30.57
CA ILE A 419 6.85 11.47 30.05
C ILE A 419 5.97 12.26 31.03
N LYS A 420 5.39 13.38 30.58
CA LYS A 420 4.64 14.32 31.43
C LYS A 420 3.12 14.10 31.39
N ALA A 421 2.62 13.48 30.32
CA ALA A 421 1.22 13.08 30.24
C ALA A 421 1.03 11.79 29.45
N VAL A 422 -0.01 11.05 29.82
CA VAL A 422 -0.42 9.80 29.19
C VAL A 422 -1.89 9.93 28.77
N SER A 423 -2.21 9.57 27.52
CA SER A 423 -3.58 9.40 27.06
C SER A 423 -3.84 7.92 26.83
N LEU A 424 -4.89 7.38 27.46
CA LEU A 424 -5.13 5.95 27.49
C LEU A 424 -6.52 5.62 26.93
N VAL A 425 -6.56 4.71 25.96
CA VAL A 425 -7.80 4.04 25.57
C VAL A 425 -7.53 2.54 25.68
N SER A 426 -8.12 1.90 26.70
CA SER A 426 -7.91 0.49 27.03
C SER A 426 -9.19 -0.14 27.61
N SER A 427 -9.14 -1.44 27.93
CA SER A 427 -10.20 -2.10 28.69
C SER A 427 -10.25 -1.58 30.13
N ASN A 428 -11.41 -1.67 30.80
CA ASN A 428 -11.61 -1.08 32.12
C ASN A 428 -10.55 -1.49 33.16
N ASN A 429 -10.25 -2.79 33.27
CA ASN A 429 -9.28 -3.29 34.26
C ASN A 429 -7.88 -2.73 33.99
N ALA A 430 -7.40 -2.81 32.74
CA ALA A 430 -6.10 -2.26 32.38
C ALA A 430 -6.06 -0.72 32.50
N ALA A 431 -7.19 -0.05 32.24
CA ALA A 431 -7.31 1.39 32.39
C ALA A 431 -7.19 1.83 33.85
N MET A 432 -7.85 1.14 34.78
CA MET A 432 -7.74 1.42 36.22
C MET A 432 -6.30 1.28 36.72
N ASP A 433 -5.62 0.19 36.34
CA ASP A 433 -4.25 -0.09 36.78
C ASP A 433 -3.25 0.95 36.23
N LEU A 434 -3.31 1.21 34.91
CA LEU A 434 -2.43 2.19 34.27
C LEU A 434 -2.73 3.61 34.72
N HIS A 435 -4.00 3.94 34.97
CA HIS A 435 -4.39 5.24 35.49
C HIS A 435 -3.83 5.47 36.90
N ALA A 436 -3.99 4.50 37.80
CA ALA A 436 -3.44 4.58 39.15
C ALA A 436 -1.91 4.72 39.13
N ARG A 437 -1.22 3.92 38.29
CA ARG A 437 0.24 3.95 38.17
C ARG A 437 0.78 5.28 37.64
N ALA A 438 0.20 5.81 36.55
CA ALA A 438 0.64 7.09 35.99
C ALA A 438 0.36 8.25 36.95
N ALA A 439 -0.81 8.24 37.61
CA ALA A 439 -1.18 9.26 38.60
C ALA A 439 -0.25 9.23 39.82
N ALA A 440 0.10 8.04 40.32
CA ALA A 440 1.07 7.87 41.41
C ALA A 440 2.46 8.42 41.05
N SER A 441 2.81 8.39 39.75
CA SER A 441 4.04 8.98 39.21
C SER A 441 3.92 10.49 38.91
N GLY A 442 2.84 11.15 39.34
CA GLY A 442 2.61 12.59 39.16
C GLY A 442 2.28 13.03 37.74
N LYS A 443 1.94 12.09 36.83
CA LYS A 443 1.65 12.40 35.43
C LYS A 443 0.19 12.81 35.26
N ARG A 444 -0.07 13.71 34.31
CA ARG A 444 -1.44 13.96 33.84
C ARG A 444 -1.91 12.76 33.03
N ILE A 445 -3.08 12.21 33.35
CA ILE A 445 -3.65 11.08 32.61
C ILE A 445 -5.11 11.34 32.25
N GLN A 446 -5.53 10.87 31.07
CA GLN A 446 -6.91 10.92 30.56
C GLN A 446 -7.27 9.66 29.80
#